data_AF-A0A0R3VUD1-F1
#
_entry.id   AF-A0A0R3VUD1-F1
#
_cell.length_a   1.000
_cell.length_b   1.000
_cell.length_c   1.000
_cell.angle_alpha   90.00
_cell.angle_beta   90.00
_cell.angle_gamma   90.00
#
_symmetry.space_group_name_H-M   'P 1'
#
loop_
_entity.id
_entity.type
_entity.pdbx_description
1 polymer ?
#
loop_
_entity_poly.entity_id
_entity_poly.type
_entity_poly.pdbx_seq_one_letter_code
_entity_poly.pdbx_strand_id
1 'polypeptide(L)'
;MVPELTKLGGAGSPQSLVVFDIFRRLSEDILFFPDVPVKRRRELCAVLSDNVPRIAHFALDSIFSAVKFHMSFEMDFDEGTINALRSALTLLSALFEWSSLNPLVEWRAPDQLLLPSETAGSIQLLLFLLRLPKLRIEAADVLNVMLTKKQGDVVAGKGKSTDITNAYTYLFAFTDCSSQDPITIILEISRFAFSTVEFDDNACKFMHRWAEVIALLGSQVVEDWEYFEGKGPVALKAFDFLVQANAFAAAHPSRLSFPTTTDYVAAWIYANYEKDDYLDFLTSKSSICVRHLASPTETRSYVKLNCLLLSASLWPVEVLRYLINWHKRMLGEDPKPEDLILPSQPFINRTSTLIRQWEGLSFAMDKTVACAYSGNVLISRTAAVATPTPLTLLAERETGRSILLAHLRDSFATAVADLPADPGMRQYHLSILHTLVISCVEGTSEFIPRLLMQHRDILVLLNNN
;
A
#
# COMPACT_ATOMS: atom_id res chain seq x y z
N MET A 1 42.19 -0.64 -11.71
CA MET A 1 40.97 0.18 -11.89
C MET A 1 40.16 0.31 -10.60
N VAL A 2 39.49 -0.74 -10.08
CA VAL A 2 38.64 -0.59 -8.86
C VAL A 2 39.39 0.05 -7.68
N PRO A 3 40.58 -0.43 -7.24
CA PRO A 3 41.31 0.19 -6.12
C PRO A 3 41.75 1.64 -6.36
N GLU A 4 41.97 1.99 -7.63
CA GLU A 4 42.41 3.32 -8.05
C GLU A 4 41.23 4.30 -8.02
N LEU A 5 40.06 3.87 -8.52
CA LEU A 5 38.82 4.64 -8.44
C LEU A 5 38.35 4.82 -7.00
N THR A 6 38.40 3.78 -6.15
CA THR A 6 38.05 3.94 -4.73
C THR A 6 39.00 4.89 -4.01
N LYS A 7 40.30 4.85 -4.32
CA LYS A 7 41.28 5.80 -3.78
C LYS A 7 41.02 7.23 -4.24
N LEU A 8 40.68 7.41 -5.52
CA LEU A 8 40.30 8.71 -6.07
C LEU A 8 39.03 9.24 -5.39
N GLY A 9 38.01 8.40 -5.26
CA GLY A 9 36.73 8.76 -4.64
C GLY A 9 36.92 9.20 -3.19
N GLY A 10 37.80 8.53 -2.43
CA GLY A 10 38.15 8.91 -1.06
C GLY A 10 38.84 10.28 -0.89
N ALA A 11 39.17 10.99 -1.98
CA ALA A 11 39.79 12.32 -1.89
C ALA A 11 38.81 13.46 -1.55
N GLY A 12 37.50 13.26 -1.71
CA GLY A 12 36.47 14.24 -1.38
C GLY A 12 35.13 13.99 -2.06
N SER A 13 34.09 14.74 -1.64
CA SER A 13 32.71 14.58 -2.15
C SER A 13 32.61 14.71 -3.69
N PRO A 14 33.29 15.66 -4.36
CA PRO A 14 33.24 15.76 -5.82
C PRO A 14 33.82 14.54 -6.52
N GLN A 15 34.95 14.00 -6.03
CA GLN A 15 35.59 12.81 -6.58
C GLN A 15 34.74 11.56 -6.32
N SER A 16 34.18 11.45 -5.11
CA SER A 16 33.24 10.38 -4.74
C SER A 16 32.05 10.34 -5.69
N LEU A 17 31.40 11.48 -5.95
CA LEU A 17 30.27 11.58 -6.89
C LEU A 17 30.62 11.03 -8.27
N VAL A 18 31.75 11.46 -8.85
CA VAL A 18 32.19 10.99 -10.17
C VAL A 18 32.45 9.49 -10.16
N VAL A 19 33.08 8.97 -9.11
CA VAL A 19 33.37 7.54 -8.97
C VAL A 19 32.09 6.72 -8.83
N PHE A 20 31.11 7.19 -8.05
CA PHE A 20 29.81 6.53 -7.92
C PHE A 20 29.07 6.50 -9.25
N ASP A 21 29.04 7.61 -9.99
CA ASP A 21 28.40 7.67 -11.30
C ASP A 21 29.08 6.76 -12.32
N ILE A 22 30.41 6.64 -12.31
CA ILE A 22 31.15 5.70 -13.17
C ILE A 22 30.70 4.27 -12.88
N PHE A 23 30.69 3.85 -11.61
CA PHE A 23 30.29 2.49 -11.26
C PHE A 23 28.80 2.23 -11.53
N ARG A 24 27.95 3.22 -11.29
CA ARG A 24 26.50 3.12 -11.53
C ARG A 24 26.25 2.95 -13.01
N ARG A 25 26.86 3.79 -13.85
CA ARG A 25 26.70 3.72 -15.28
C ARG A 25 27.26 2.43 -15.86
N LEU A 26 28.40 1.97 -15.36
CA LEU A 26 28.95 0.66 -15.73
C LEU A 26 27.98 -0.48 -15.40
N SER A 27 27.35 -0.44 -14.22
CA SER A 27 26.34 -1.42 -13.79
C SER A 27 25.12 -1.41 -14.73
N GLU A 28 24.54 -0.23 -14.99
CA GLU A 28 23.40 -0.07 -15.90
C GLU A 28 23.74 -0.53 -17.31
N ASP A 29 24.91 -0.15 -17.83
CA ASP A 29 25.28 -0.42 -19.22
C ASP A 29 25.53 -1.90 -19.50
N ILE A 30 26.04 -2.62 -18.52
CA ILE A 30 26.24 -4.07 -18.61
C ILE A 30 24.90 -4.82 -18.62
N LEU A 31 23.87 -4.30 -17.95
CA LEU A 31 22.58 -4.98 -17.82
C LEU A 31 21.62 -4.65 -18.97
N PHE A 32 21.47 -3.36 -19.28
CA PHE A 32 20.35 -2.88 -20.08
C PHE A 32 20.72 -2.52 -21.52
N PHE A 33 21.99 -2.19 -21.81
CA PHE A 33 22.35 -1.76 -23.16
C PHE A 33 22.89 -2.92 -24.02
N PRO A 34 22.32 -3.13 -25.22
CA PRO A 34 22.73 -4.20 -26.13
C PRO A 34 24.10 -3.97 -26.77
N ASP A 35 24.65 -2.75 -26.66
CA ASP A 35 25.82 -2.28 -27.41
C ASP A 35 27.14 -2.97 -27.01
N VAL A 36 27.17 -3.64 -25.86
CA VAL A 36 28.31 -4.46 -25.44
C VAL A 36 28.14 -5.89 -25.98
N PRO A 37 29.11 -6.42 -26.76
CA PRO A 37 29.07 -7.80 -27.25
C PRO A 37 28.85 -8.81 -26.12
N VAL A 38 27.99 -9.81 -26.35
CA VAL A 38 27.54 -10.77 -25.32
C VAL A 38 28.70 -11.42 -24.55
N LYS A 39 29.78 -11.82 -25.25
CA LYS A 39 30.96 -12.41 -24.61
C LYS A 39 31.62 -11.42 -23.65
N ARG A 40 31.83 -10.18 -24.10
CA ARG A 40 32.43 -9.12 -23.29
C ARG A 40 31.53 -8.73 -22.11
N ARG A 41 30.21 -8.71 -22.31
CA ARG A 41 29.23 -8.46 -21.25
C ARG A 41 29.35 -9.50 -20.14
N ARG A 42 29.39 -10.80 -20.47
CA ARG A 42 29.56 -11.88 -19.48
C ARG A 42 30.88 -11.76 -18.71
N GLU A 43 31.98 -11.45 -19.40
CA GLU A 43 33.28 -11.19 -18.76
C GLU A 43 33.20 -10.01 -17.78
N LEU A 44 32.58 -8.91 -18.20
CA LEU A 44 32.39 -7.72 -17.36
C LEU A 44 31.46 -7.99 -16.17
N CYS A 45 30.35 -8.72 -16.36
CA CYS A 45 29.47 -9.14 -15.27
C CYS A 45 30.22 -9.97 -14.23
N ALA A 46 31.05 -10.92 -14.67
CA ALA A 46 31.83 -11.78 -13.76
C ALA A 46 32.84 -10.94 -12.95
N VAL A 47 33.63 -10.11 -13.62
CA VAL A 47 34.62 -9.24 -12.97
C VAL A 47 33.94 -8.23 -12.03
N LEU A 48 32.80 -7.66 -12.44
CA LEU A 48 32.07 -6.72 -11.61
C LEU A 48 31.50 -7.42 -10.38
N SER A 49 30.90 -8.61 -10.53
CA SER A 49 30.39 -9.44 -9.43
C SER A 49 31.46 -9.69 -8.35
N ASP A 50 32.68 -10.06 -8.77
CA ASP A 50 33.81 -10.29 -7.86
C ASP A 50 34.23 -9.04 -7.09
N ASN A 51 33.94 -7.85 -7.64
CA ASN A 51 34.29 -6.56 -7.06
C ASN A 51 33.11 -5.83 -6.39
N VAL A 52 31.88 -6.34 -6.50
CA VAL A 52 30.70 -5.75 -5.84
C VAL A 52 30.95 -5.51 -4.36
N PRO A 53 31.56 -6.43 -3.56
CA PRO A 53 31.79 -6.15 -2.15
C PRO A 53 32.65 -4.92 -1.91
N ARG A 54 33.73 -4.74 -2.67
CA ARG A 54 34.61 -3.58 -2.54
C ARG A 54 33.92 -2.28 -2.94
N ILE A 55 33.11 -2.32 -4.00
CA ILE A 55 32.40 -1.14 -4.51
C ILE A 55 31.27 -0.75 -3.54
N ALA A 56 30.49 -1.73 -3.07
CA ALA A 56 29.40 -1.52 -2.13
C ALA A 56 29.92 -1.03 -0.77
N HIS A 57 30.98 -1.64 -0.23
CA HIS A 57 31.59 -1.19 1.03
C HIS A 57 32.17 0.21 0.91
N PHE A 58 32.81 0.55 -0.21
CA PHE A 58 33.25 1.93 -0.47
C PHE A 58 32.08 2.92 -0.40
N ALA A 59 30.96 2.64 -1.07
CA ALA A 59 29.78 3.50 -1.01
C ALA A 59 29.18 3.59 0.40
N LEU A 60 29.03 2.47 1.11
CA LEU A 60 28.51 2.43 2.47
C LEU A 60 29.42 3.16 3.47
N ASP A 61 30.74 3.02 3.34
CA ASP A 61 31.73 3.72 4.18
C ASP A 61 31.70 5.23 3.93
N SER A 62 31.56 5.67 2.68
CA SER A 62 31.38 7.08 2.33
C SER A 62 30.10 7.65 2.93
N ILE A 63 28.98 6.92 2.82
CA ILE A 63 27.70 7.33 3.41
C ILE A 63 27.80 7.40 4.93
N PHE A 64 28.33 6.36 5.56
CA PHE A 64 28.53 6.30 7.00
C PHE A 64 29.40 7.44 7.50
N SER A 65 30.50 7.74 6.82
CA SER A 65 31.42 8.82 7.21
C SER A 65 30.74 10.19 7.18
N ALA A 66 29.93 10.46 6.16
CA ALA A 66 29.18 11.71 6.07
C ALA A 66 28.08 11.80 7.15
N VAL A 67 27.33 10.72 7.36
CA VAL A 67 26.29 10.64 8.41
C VAL A 67 26.90 10.81 9.80
N LYS A 68 28.03 10.16 10.06
CA LYS A 68 28.78 10.30 11.31
C LYS A 68 29.16 11.76 11.55
N PHE A 69 29.66 12.45 10.53
CA PHE A 69 30.01 13.86 10.62
C PHE A 69 28.79 14.72 10.93
N HIS A 70 27.68 14.51 10.22
CA HIS A 70 26.39 15.17 10.49
C HIS A 70 25.92 14.97 11.94
N MET A 71 25.92 13.72 12.43
CA MET A 71 25.50 13.40 13.80
C MET A 71 26.43 13.96 14.88
N SER A 72 27.74 13.98 14.63
CA SER A 72 28.73 14.38 15.64
C SER A 72 28.83 15.90 15.79
N PHE A 73 28.56 16.65 14.73
CA PHE A 73 28.75 18.09 14.69
C PHE A 73 27.44 18.88 14.50
N GLU A 74 26.29 18.20 14.41
CA GLU A 74 24.97 18.80 14.11
C GLU A 74 25.00 19.72 12.88
N MET A 75 25.87 19.41 11.91
CA MET A 75 26.05 20.21 10.71
C MET A 75 25.21 19.64 9.56
N ASP A 76 24.45 20.49 8.91
CA ASP A 76 23.78 20.11 7.66
C ASP A 76 24.78 19.72 6.58
N PHE A 77 24.37 18.79 5.72
CA PHE A 77 25.14 18.43 4.54
C PHE A 77 25.18 19.58 3.55
N ASP A 78 26.38 19.89 3.04
CA ASP A 78 26.52 20.75 1.87
C ASP A 78 25.96 20.06 0.61
N GLU A 79 25.61 20.86 -0.40
CA GLU A 79 24.97 20.37 -1.62
C GLU A 79 25.85 19.37 -2.39
N GLY A 80 27.17 19.55 -2.37
CA GLY A 80 28.12 18.61 -3.00
C GLY A 80 28.10 17.24 -2.31
N THR A 81 28.07 17.24 -0.98
CA THR A 81 27.95 16.01 -0.19
C THR A 81 26.59 15.35 -0.40
N ILE A 82 25.49 16.10 -0.41
CA ILE A 82 24.15 15.54 -0.71
C ILE A 82 24.13 14.83 -2.06
N ASN A 83 24.68 15.47 -3.10
CA ASN A 83 24.71 14.88 -4.43
C ASN A 83 25.58 13.62 -4.49
N ALA A 84 26.72 13.62 -3.79
CA ALA A 84 27.57 12.44 -3.68
C ALA A 84 26.85 11.28 -2.97
N LEU A 85 26.14 11.57 -1.87
CA LEU A 85 25.38 10.58 -1.10
C LEU A 85 24.19 10.01 -1.89
N ARG A 86 23.46 10.85 -2.63
CA ARG A 86 22.41 10.38 -3.56
C ARG A 86 23.00 9.46 -4.62
N SER A 87 24.10 9.86 -5.27
CA SER A 87 24.77 9.02 -6.28
C SER A 87 25.25 7.68 -5.69
N ALA A 88 25.75 7.69 -4.44
CA ALA A 88 26.11 6.46 -3.72
C ALA A 88 24.91 5.53 -3.49
N LEU A 89 23.77 6.06 -3.04
CA LEU A 89 22.55 5.27 -2.81
C LEU A 89 22.00 4.72 -4.14
N THR A 90 21.96 5.54 -5.19
CA THR A 90 21.53 5.09 -6.53
C THR A 90 22.47 4.02 -7.09
N LEU A 91 23.78 4.13 -6.86
CA LEU A 91 24.74 3.08 -7.18
C LEU A 91 24.40 1.77 -6.44
N LEU A 92 24.12 1.82 -5.14
CA LEU A 92 23.76 0.62 -4.37
C LEU A 92 22.50 -0.04 -4.94
N SER A 93 21.45 0.74 -5.23
CA SER A 93 20.24 0.23 -5.89
C SER A 93 20.58 -0.47 -7.21
N ALA A 94 21.32 0.21 -8.10
CA ALA A 94 21.68 -0.33 -9.41
C ALA A 94 22.57 -1.59 -9.32
N LEU A 95 23.47 -1.68 -8.34
CA LEU A 95 24.31 -2.87 -8.12
C LEU A 95 23.47 -4.06 -7.65
N PHE A 96 22.58 -3.85 -6.69
CA PHE A 96 21.85 -4.92 -6.04
C PHE A 96 20.62 -5.40 -6.81
N GLU A 97 20.21 -4.69 -7.85
CA GLU A 97 19.21 -5.20 -8.82
C GLU A 97 19.65 -6.56 -9.38
N TRP A 98 20.93 -6.78 -9.64
CA TRP A 98 21.44 -7.99 -10.31
C TRP A 98 22.46 -8.78 -9.48
N SER A 99 23.15 -8.17 -8.51
CA SER A 99 24.18 -8.85 -7.68
C SER A 99 23.66 -9.37 -6.34
N SER A 100 24.38 -10.29 -5.69
CA SER A 100 24.00 -10.81 -4.36
C SER A 100 23.91 -9.71 -3.30
N LEU A 101 22.98 -9.85 -2.35
CA LEU A 101 22.82 -8.92 -1.21
C LEU A 101 23.83 -9.15 -0.09
N ASN A 102 24.58 -10.25 -0.11
CA ASN A 102 25.55 -10.58 0.94
C ASN A 102 26.48 -9.40 1.30
N PRO A 103 27.04 -8.63 0.34
CA PRO A 103 27.94 -7.55 0.69
C PRO A 103 27.28 -6.42 1.46
N LEU A 104 25.98 -6.20 1.26
CA LEU A 104 25.21 -5.22 2.02
C LEU A 104 24.97 -5.73 3.45
N VAL A 105 24.61 -7.00 3.60
CA VAL A 105 24.34 -7.62 4.92
C VAL A 105 25.60 -7.76 5.77
N GLU A 106 26.70 -8.17 5.15
CA GLU A 106 27.98 -8.43 5.81
C GLU A 106 28.75 -7.14 6.14
N TRP A 107 28.34 -6.00 5.58
CA TRP A 107 28.99 -4.73 5.85
C TRP A 107 28.91 -4.38 7.35
N ARG A 108 30.06 -4.02 7.91
CA ARG A 108 30.18 -3.57 9.29
C ARG A 108 30.65 -2.12 9.28
N ALA A 109 29.97 -1.29 10.05
CA ALA A 109 30.35 0.09 10.21
C ALA A 109 31.83 0.19 10.68
N PRO A 110 32.64 1.07 10.08
CA PRO A 110 34.03 1.29 10.49
C PRO A 110 34.19 1.66 11.97
N ASP A 111 33.16 2.25 12.59
CA ASP A 111 33.12 2.60 14.02
C ASP A 111 31.79 2.18 14.68
N GLN A 112 31.82 1.89 15.98
CA GLN A 112 30.67 1.44 16.79
C GLN A 112 29.61 2.53 17.09
N LEU A 113 29.52 3.59 16.29
CA LEU A 113 28.54 4.66 16.51
C LEU A 113 27.09 4.20 16.30
N LEU A 114 26.90 3.20 15.44
CA LEU A 114 25.66 2.44 15.38
C LEU A 114 25.76 1.36 16.45
N LEU A 115 24.87 1.41 17.45
CA LEU A 115 24.90 0.50 18.60
C LEU A 115 24.92 -0.97 18.11
N PRO A 116 25.64 -1.86 18.81
CA PRO A 116 25.63 -3.28 18.49
C PRO A 116 24.20 -3.80 18.57
N SER A 117 23.62 -4.07 17.40
CA SER A 117 22.32 -4.68 17.23
C SER A 117 22.51 -5.99 16.50
N GLU A 118 21.58 -6.92 16.69
CA GLU A 118 21.44 -8.11 15.84
C GLU A 118 21.09 -7.75 14.38
N THR A 119 20.68 -6.49 14.16
CA THR A 119 20.40 -5.93 12.83
C THR A 119 21.67 -5.68 12.04
N ALA A 120 21.66 -6.00 10.74
CA ALA A 120 22.75 -5.65 9.82
C ALA A 120 23.02 -4.13 9.84
N GLY A 121 24.30 -3.74 9.94
CA GLY A 121 24.67 -2.32 10.08
C GLY A 121 24.22 -1.44 8.90
N SER A 122 24.14 -2.02 7.70
CA SER A 122 23.63 -1.35 6.50
C SER A 122 22.14 -1.04 6.59
N ILE A 123 21.34 -1.94 7.17
CA ILE A 123 19.91 -1.71 7.41
C ILE A 123 19.72 -0.57 8.39
N GLN A 124 20.48 -0.55 9.49
CA GLN A 124 20.41 0.56 10.45
C GLN A 124 20.79 1.89 9.81
N LEU A 125 21.83 1.91 8.98
CA LEU A 125 22.23 3.09 8.22
C LEU A 125 21.11 3.54 7.27
N LEU A 126 20.51 2.63 6.50
CA LEU A 126 19.38 2.94 5.61
C LEU A 126 18.17 3.48 6.38
N LEU A 127 17.80 2.85 7.50
CA LEU A 127 16.69 3.31 8.35
C LEU A 127 16.95 4.70 8.93
N PHE A 128 18.21 5.02 9.27
CA PHE A 128 18.59 6.36 9.67
C PHE A 128 18.43 7.35 8.51
N LEU A 129 18.90 7.01 7.31
CA LEU A 129 18.80 7.88 6.12
C LEU A 129 17.35 8.19 5.72
N LEU A 130 16.41 7.28 5.98
CA LEU A 130 14.97 7.53 5.76
C LEU A 130 14.43 8.68 6.62
N ARG A 131 15.08 8.99 7.75
CA ARG A 131 14.72 10.14 8.60
C ARG A 131 15.26 11.47 8.04
N LEU A 132 16.15 11.44 7.05
CA LEU A 132 16.74 12.62 6.44
C LEU A 132 15.98 13.01 5.16
N PRO A 133 15.26 14.15 5.12
CA PRO A 133 14.40 14.52 3.98
C PRO A 133 15.10 14.55 2.63
N LYS A 134 16.40 14.87 2.60
CA LYS A 134 17.18 15.01 1.36
C LYS A 134 17.64 13.68 0.75
N LEU A 135 17.62 12.57 1.50
CA LEU A 135 18.18 11.26 1.12
C LEU A 135 17.17 10.10 1.21
N ARG A 136 16.01 10.34 1.84
CA ARG A 136 15.02 9.31 2.14
C ARG A 136 14.42 8.61 0.91
N ILE A 137 14.39 9.26 -0.25
CA ILE A 137 13.84 8.67 -1.47
C ILE A 137 14.79 7.58 -1.96
N GLU A 138 16.07 7.92 -2.14
CA GLU A 138 17.08 7.01 -2.63
C GLU A 138 17.33 5.87 -1.62
N ALA A 139 17.26 6.15 -0.32
CA ALA A 139 17.33 5.12 0.71
C ALA A 139 16.13 4.13 0.64
N ALA A 140 14.92 4.63 0.36
CA ALA A 140 13.76 3.76 0.14
C ALA A 140 13.91 2.91 -1.13
N ASP A 141 14.51 3.46 -2.20
CA ASP A 141 14.78 2.70 -3.42
C ASP A 141 15.77 1.54 -3.17
N VAL A 142 16.81 1.73 -2.36
CA VAL A 142 17.72 0.63 -1.96
C VAL A 142 16.94 -0.47 -1.23
N LEU A 143 16.06 -0.11 -0.29
CA LEU A 143 15.24 -1.08 0.43
C LEU A 143 14.25 -1.81 -0.50
N ASN A 144 13.65 -1.13 -1.47
CA ASN A 144 12.79 -1.75 -2.47
C ASN A 144 13.55 -2.81 -3.28
N VAL A 145 14.75 -2.51 -3.74
CA VAL A 145 15.60 -3.48 -4.46
C VAL A 145 15.92 -4.69 -3.57
N MET A 146 16.20 -4.46 -2.29
CA MET A 146 16.45 -5.56 -1.34
C MET A 146 15.23 -6.46 -1.15
N LEU A 147 14.02 -5.88 -1.05
CA LEU A 147 12.79 -6.61 -0.76
C LEU A 147 12.16 -7.28 -1.99
N THR A 148 12.38 -6.73 -3.19
CA THR A 148 11.92 -7.34 -4.44
C THR A 148 12.76 -8.56 -4.84
N LYS A 149 13.99 -8.64 -4.35
CA LYS A 149 14.89 -9.73 -4.66
C LYS A 149 14.52 -11.00 -3.90
N LYS A 150 13.80 -11.91 -4.58
CA LYS A 150 13.68 -13.30 -4.12
C LYS A 150 15.08 -13.89 -4.07
N GLN A 151 15.59 -14.20 -2.88
CA GLN A 151 16.85 -14.95 -2.75
C GLN A 151 16.59 -16.40 -3.22
N GLY A 152 16.68 -16.62 -4.52
CA GLY A 152 16.55 -17.93 -5.15
C GLY A 152 17.79 -18.24 -5.98
N ASP A 153 18.60 -19.19 -5.49
CA ASP A 153 19.58 -19.99 -6.21
C ASP A 153 20.10 -19.46 -7.55
N VAL A 154 21.16 -18.66 -7.48
CA VAL A 154 22.12 -18.58 -8.57
C VAL A 154 23.38 -19.29 -8.07
N VAL A 155 23.49 -20.58 -8.41
CA VAL A 155 24.60 -21.52 -8.12
C VAL A 155 24.53 -22.32 -6.80
N ALA A 156 23.40 -22.94 -6.46
CA ALA A 156 23.42 -24.14 -5.62
C ALA A 156 23.76 -25.36 -6.49
N GLY A 157 25.05 -25.69 -6.54
CA GLY A 157 25.44 -27.07 -6.80
C GLY A 157 24.75 -27.96 -5.77
N LYS A 158 23.94 -28.90 -6.27
CA LYS A 158 23.34 -30.04 -5.57
C LYS A 158 23.81 -30.25 -4.12
N GLY A 159 22.90 -30.07 -3.16
CA GLY A 159 22.91 -30.87 -1.93
C GLY A 159 23.53 -30.26 -0.68
N LYS A 160 23.44 -28.95 -0.47
CA LYS A 160 23.56 -28.37 0.88
C LYS A 160 22.39 -27.42 1.13
N SER A 161 21.59 -27.72 2.14
CA SER A 161 20.63 -26.79 2.74
C SER A 161 21.41 -25.64 3.37
N THR A 162 21.76 -24.65 2.57
CA THR A 162 22.16 -23.34 3.09
C THR A 162 20.88 -22.64 3.51
N ASP A 163 20.77 -22.28 4.79
CA ASP A 163 19.72 -21.38 5.31
C ASP A 163 19.69 -20.13 4.41
N ILE A 164 18.67 -20.03 3.56
CA ILE A 164 18.44 -18.85 2.74
C ILE A 164 17.81 -17.82 3.67
N THR A 165 18.65 -17.00 4.30
CA THR A 165 18.18 -15.89 5.13
C THR A 165 17.62 -14.80 4.21
N ASN A 166 16.30 -14.84 4.01
CA ASN A 166 15.56 -13.87 3.20
C ASN A 166 15.87 -12.43 3.64
N ALA A 167 16.08 -11.52 2.69
CA ALA A 167 16.52 -10.15 2.98
C ALA A 167 15.59 -9.39 3.94
N TYR A 168 14.29 -9.74 3.96
CA TYR A 168 13.32 -9.12 4.84
C TYR A 168 13.61 -9.42 6.32
N THR A 169 14.28 -10.52 6.67
CA THR A 169 14.49 -10.91 8.08
C THR A 169 15.38 -9.91 8.82
N TYR A 170 16.25 -9.18 8.11
CA TYR A 170 17.06 -8.12 8.71
C TYR A 170 16.24 -6.89 9.12
N LEU A 171 14.97 -6.80 8.71
CA LEU A 171 14.02 -5.77 9.16
C LEU A 171 13.18 -6.24 10.36
N PHE A 172 13.47 -7.43 10.90
CA PHE A 172 12.82 -8.00 12.08
C PHE A 172 13.88 -8.53 13.05
N ALA A 173 14.24 -7.74 14.06
CA ALA A 173 15.20 -8.19 15.08
C ALA A 173 14.54 -9.13 16.12
N PHE A 174 13.20 -9.10 16.25
CA PHE A 174 12.44 -9.84 17.29
C PHE A 174 13.05 -9.71 18.69
N THR A 175 13.49 -8.51 19.06
CA THR A 175 14.09 -8.25 20.38
C THR A 175 13.09 -7.54 21.29
N ASP A 176 13.13 -7.84 22.60
CA ASP A 176 12.25 -7.20 23.60
C ASP A 176 12.64 -5.75 23.93
N CYS A 177 13.77 -5.24 23.42
CA CYS A 177 14.27 -3.89 23.70
C CYS A 177 13.72 -2.84 22.71
N SER A 178 12.73 -2.08 23.17
CA SER A 178 11.71 -1.41 22.37
C SER A 178 12.02 0.00 21.83
N SER A 179 13.26 0.34 21.46
CA SER A 179 13.54 1.66 20.83
C SER A 179 14.49 1.64 19.63
N GLN A 180 15.09 0.48 19.33
CA GLN A 180 16.04 0.32 18.21
C GLN A 180 15.68 -0.87 17.32
N ASP A 181 14.50 -1.47 17.52
CA ASP A 181 13.99 -2.53 16.66
C ASP A 181 13.61 -1.93 15.29
N PRO A 182 14.18 -2.43 14.17
CA PRO A 182 13.88 -1.95 12.82
C PRO A 182 12.39 -1.75 12.54
N ILE A 183 11.53 -2.66 13.00
CA ILE A 183 10.10 -2.58 12.74
C ILE A 183 9.41 -1.42 13.48
N THR A 184 9.93 -1.04 14.65
CA THR A 184 9.47 0.14 15.39
C THR A 184 9.86 1.41 14.64
N ILE A 185 11.08 1.46 14.09
CA ILE A 185 11.56 2.57 13.27
C ILE A 185 10.73 2.70 11.98
N ILE A 186 10.39 1.57 11.34
CA ILE A 186 9.51 1.54 10.15
C ILE A 186 8.14 2.15 10.48
N LEU A 187 7.57 1.83 11.64
CA LEU A 187 6.29 2.41 12.09
C LEU A 187 6.40 3.93 12.32
N GLU A 188 7.48 4.39 12.96
CA GLU A 188 7.74 5.82 13.15
C GLU A 188 7.88 6.57 11.83
N ILE A 189 8.65 6.04 10.89
CA ILE A 189 8.83 6.62 9.55
C ILE A 189 7.48 6.67 8.82
N SER A 190 6.68 5.62 8.92
CA SER A 190 5.35 5.55 8.31
C SER A 190 4.41 6.60 8.89
N ARG A 191 4.39 6.75 10.22
CA ARG A 191 3.63 7.80 10.90
C ARG A 191 4.04 9.19 10.42
N PHE A 192 5.33 9.47 10.35
CA PHE A 192 5.83 10.75 9.89
C PHE A 192 5.48 11.00 8.42
N ALA A 193 5.79 10.05 7.54
CA ALA A 193 5.55 10.15 6.10
C ALA A 193 4.09 10.48 5.79
N PHE A 194 3.16 9.69 6.34
CA PHE A 194 1.72 9.78 6.07
C PHE A 194 0.96 10.67 7.06
N SER A 195 1.66 11.48 7.87
CA SER A 195 1.03 12.58 8.62
C SER A 195 1.02 13.89 7.84
N THR A 196 1.72 13.95 6.71
CA THR A 196 1.90 15.17 5.92
C THR A 196 0.62 15.50 5.14
N VAL A 197 -0.10 16.54 5.56
CA VAL A 197 -1.38 16.92 4.93
C VAL A 197 -1.17 17.83 3.72
N GLU A 198 -0.16 18.71 3.77
CA GLU A 198 0.17 19.66 2.70
C GLU A 198 0.98 18.99 1.58
N PHE A 199 0.65 19.32 0.33
CA PHE A 199 1.35 18.76 -0.83
C PHE A 199 2.79 19.28 -0.95
N ASP A 200 3.73 18.35 -0.97
CA ASP A 200 5.13 18.57 -1.36
C ASP A 200 5.54 17.45 -2.33
N ASP A 201 6.17 17.81 -3.45
CA ASP A 201 6.55 16.86 -4.51
C ASP A 201 7.55 15.81 -4.01
N ASN A 202 8.51 16.22 -3.18
CA ASN A 202 9.48 15.30 -2.60
C ASN A 202 8.84 14.38 -1.55
N ALA A 203 7.94 14.89 -0.72
CA ALA A 203 7.13 14.08 0.18
C ALA A 203 6.24 13.10 -0.59
N CYS A 204 5.67 13.51 -1.72
CA CYS A 204 4.90 12.64 -2.60
C CYS A 204 5.72 11.47 -3.12
N LYS A 205 6.86 11.76 -3.74
CA LYS A 205 7.78 10.73 -4.26
C LYS A 205 8.20 9.77 -3.16
N PHE A 206 8.58 10.31 -1.99
CA PHE A 206 8.95 9.50 -0.85
C PHE A 206 7.81 8.61 -0.37
N MET A 207 6.60 9.14 -0.18
CA MET A 207 5.45 8.36 0.26
C MET A 207 5.10 7.22 -0.69
N HIS A 208 5.23 7.42 -2.01
CA HIS A 208 5.02 6.36 -2.99
C HIS A 208 6.05 5.24 -2.83
N ARG A 209 7.34 5.60 -2.78
CA ARG A 209 8.42 4.63 -2.59
C ARG A 209 8.32 3.91 -1.25
N TRP A 210 7.97 4.64 -0.19
CA TRP A 210 7.82 4.07 1.14
C TRP A 210 6.61 3.15 1.26
N ALA A 211 5.49 3.50 0.61
CA ALA A 211 4.32 2.62 0.55
C ALA A 211 4.63 1.31 -0.20
N GLU A 212 5.52 1.35 -1.19
CA GLU A 212 6.01 0.15 -1.88
C GLU A 212 6.85 -0.72 -0.94
N VAL A 213 7.80 -0.13 -0.19
CA VAL A 213 8.64 -0.83 0.79
C VAL A 213 7.78 -1.60 1.81
N ILE A 214 6.83 -0.93 2.46
CA ILE A 214 6.00 -1.55 3.50
C ILE A 214 5.03 -2.61 2.95
N ALA A 215 4.59 -2.47 1.69
CA ALA A 215 3.73 -3.45 1.03
C ALA A 215 4.51 -4.69 0.59
N LEU A 216 5.73 -4.51 0.07
CA LEU A 216 6.65 -5.61 -0.23
C LEU A 216 7.02 -6.36 1.04
N LEU A 217 7.35 -5.64 2.12
CA LEU A 217 7.63 -6.24 3.41
C LEU A 217 6.44 -7.06 3.92
N GLY A 218 5.22 -6.51 3.85
CA GLY A 218 4.00 -7.25 4.21
C GLY A 218 3.79 -8.50 3.35
N SER A 219 4.08 -8.42 2.06
CA SER A 219 3.97 -9.57 1.15
C SER A 219 4.96 -10.67 1.52
N GLN A 220 6.21 -10.31 1.84
CA GLN A 220 7.23 -11.28 2.29
C GLN A 220 6.85 -11.95 3.61
N VAL A 221 6.29 -11.20 4.56
CA VAL A 221 5.81 -11.76 5.85
C VAL A 221 4.68 -12.77 5.62
N VAL A 222 3.76 -12.47 4.71
CA VAL A 222 2.65 -13.39 4.37
C VAL A 222 3.16 -14.62 3.62
N GLU A 223 4.14 -14.48 2.71
CA GLU A 223 4.75 -15.60 2.00
C GLU A 223 5.50 -16.56 2.95
N ASP A 224 6.06 -16.05 4.05
CA ASP A 224 6.88 -16.82 5.02
C ASP A 224 6.22 -16.89 6.41
N TRP A 225 4.88 -16.95 6.48
CA TRP A 225 4.14 -16.86 7.74
C TRP A 225 4.52 -17.94 8.76
N GLU A 226 4.84 -19.15 8.32
CA GLU A 226 5.26 -20.26 9.20
C GLU A 226 6.51 -19.90 10.02
N TYR A 227 7.46 -19.16 9.42
CA TYR A 227 8.63 -18.67 10.13
C TYR A 227 8.24 -17.69 11.25
N PHE A 228 7.34 -16.75 10.96
CA PHE A 228 6.87 -15.77 11.95
C PHE A 228 6.04 -16.41 13.05
N GLU A 229 5.18 -17.38 12.73
CA GLU A 229 4.42 -18.14 13.71
C GLU A 229 5.34 -18.87 14.70
N GLY A 230 6.43 -19.47 14.19
CA GLY A 230 7.45 -20.13 15.01
C GLY A 230 8.20 -19.19 15.97
N LYS A 231 8.22 -17.88 15.72
CA LYS A 231 8.82 -16.86 16.60
C LYS A 231 7.86 -16.36 17.70
N GLY A 232 6.59 -16.75 17.64
CA GLY A 232 5.62 -16.54 18.73
C GLY A 232 5.21 -15.06 18.95
N PRO A 233 4.93 -14.65 20.20
CA PRO A 233 4.31 -13.35 20.51
C PRO A 233 5.10 -12.12 20.04
N VAL A 234 6.43 -12.20 20.00
CA VAL A 234 7.28 -11.08 19.56
C VAL A 234 7.10 -10.80 18.07
N ALA A 235 6.95 -11.85 17.27
CA ALA A 235 6.65 -11.72 15.84
C ALA A 235 5.25 -11.17 15.58
N LEU A 236 4.26 -11.57 16.38
CA LEU A 236 2.91 -10.98 16.29
C LEU A 236 2.91 -9.48 16.58
N LYS A 237 3.69 -9.02 17.56
CA LYS A 237 3.85 -7.60 17.86
C LYS A 237 4.53 -6.84 16.72
N ALA A 238 5.58 -7.42 16.14
CA ALA A 238 6.25 -6.83 14.97
C ALA A 238 5.31 -6.78 13.75
N PHE A 239 4.49 -7.80 13.55
CA PHE A 239 3.48 -7.84 12.51
C PHE A 239 2.39 -6.78 12.74
N ASP A 240 1.94 -6.57 13.98
CA ASP A 240 0.99 -5.50 14.31
C ASP A 240 1.56 -4.12 13.95
N PHE A 241 2.84 -3.86 14.22
CA PHE A 241 3.49 -2.61 13.82
C PHE A 241 3.54 -2.45 12.30
N LEU A 242 3.76 -3.52 11.54
CA LEU A 242 3.72 -3.50 10.08
C LEU A 242 2.30 -3.26 9.54
N VAL A 243 1.28 -3.83 10.17
CA VAL A 243 -0.13 -3.61 9.83
C VAL A 243 -0.49 -2.14 10.09
N GLN A 244 -0.09 -1.58 11.23
CA GLN A 244 -0.29 -0.15 11.53
C GLN A 244 0.41 0.74 10.50
N ALA A 245 1.66 0.43 10.12
CA ALA A 245 2.39 1.16 9.07
C ALA A 245 1.64 1.16 7.73
N ASN A 246 1.13 -0.01 7.31
CA ASN A 246 0.30 -0.12 6.10
C ASN A 246 -1.02 0.63 6.22
N ALA A 247 -1.64 0.66 7.41
CA ALA A 247 -2.87 1.41 7.65
C ALA A 247 -2.67 2.92 7.48
N PHE A 248 -1.55 3.47 7.94
CA PHE A 248 -1.20 4.89 7.69
C PHE A 248 -1.12 5.19 6.19
N ALA A 249 -0.45 4.32 5.43
CA ALA A 249 -0.35 4.48 3.97
C ALA A 249 -1.71 4.36 3.27
N ALA A 250 -2.57 3.43 3.71
CA ALA A 250 -3.88 3.20 3.14
C ALA A 250 -4.87 4.34 3.44
N ALA A 251 -4.77 4.96 4.62
CA ALA A 251 -5.64 6.05 5.05
C ALA A 251 -5.23 7.44 4.51
N HIS A 252 -4.05 7.56 3.91
CA HIS A 252 -3.51 8.85 3.49
C HIS A 252 -4.34 9.52 2.36
N PRO A 253 -4.59 10.84 2.43
CA PRO A 253 -5.42 11.56 1.45
C PRO A 253 -4.92 11.49 0.00
N SER A 254 -3.62 11.33 -0.23
CA SER A 254 -3.07 11.13 -1.58
C SER A 254 -3.61 9.89 -2.30
N ARG A 255 -4.29 8.99 -1.57
CA ARG A 255 -4.95 7.79 -2.09
C ARG A 255 -6.48 7.88 -2.09
N LEU A 256 -7.06 8.98 -1.62
CA LEU A 256 -8.51 9.24 -1.56
C LEU A 256 -9.00 9.94 -2.85
N SER A 257 -10.32 9.89 -3.07
CA SER A 257 -11.06 10.33 -4.27
C SER A 257 -10.80 11.78 -4.71
N PHE A 258 -11.03 12.08 -6.00
CA PHE A 258 -10.88 13.40 -6.64
C PHE A 258 -11.60 14.48 -5.83
N PRO A 259 -10.93 15.47 -5.26
CA PRO A 259 -11.65 16.56 -4.63
C PRO A 259 -12.07 17.60 -5.67
N THR A 260 -13.00 18.44 -5.27
CA THR A 260 -13.25 19.71 -5.94
C THR A 260 -11.96 20.55 -5.97
N THR A 261 -11.82 21.41 -6.99
CA THR A 261 -10.60 22.15 -7.36
C THR A 261 -9.96 23.04 -6.28
N THR A 262 -10.49 23.07 -5.06
CA THR A 262 -10.07 23.92 -3.93
C THR A 262 -9.62 23.14 -2.69
N ASP A 263 -9.63 21.80 -2.70
CA ASP A 263 -9.21 20.98 -1.56
C ASP A 263 -7.69 20.79 -1.54
N TYR A 264 -7.08 20.74 -0.36
CA TYR A 264 -5.64 20.43 -0.20
C TYR A 264 -5.30 19.03 -0.73
N VAL A 265 -6.29 18.12 -0.77
CA VAL A 265 -6.19 16.79 -1.38
C VAL A 265 -6.06 16.87 -2.91
N ALA A 266 -6.45 17.98 -3.55
CA ALA A 266 -6.52 18.09 -5.01
C ALA A 266 -5.12 18.06 -5.62
N ALA A 267 -4.20 18.78 -5.00
CA ALA A 267 -2.80 18.84 -5.41
C ALA A 267 -2.15 17.44 -5.39
N TRP A 268 -2.48 16.61 -4.39
CA TRP A 268 -2.01 15.23 -4.32
C TRP A 268 -2.49 14.39 -5.50
N ILE A 269 -3.73 14.57 -5.96
CA ILE A 269 -4.29 13.74 -7.03
C ILE A 269 -3.82 14.22 -8.40
N TYR A 270 -3.75 15.53 -8.61
CA TYR A 270 -3.22 16.12 -9.86
C TYR A 270 -1.76 15.75 -10.10
N ALA A 271 -0.97 15.53 -9.05
CA ALA A 271 0.41 15.06 -9.19
C ALA A 271 0.52 13.59 -9.64
N ASN A 272 -0.53 12.78 -9.44
CA ASN A 272 -0.50 11.34 -9.69
C ASN A 272 -1.30 10.91 -10.93
N TYR A 273 -2.23 11.73 -11.40
CA TYR A 273 -3.13 11.38 -12.51
C TYR A 273 -3.53 12.60 -13.34
N GLU A 274 -3.60 12.44 -14.66
CA GLU A 274 -4.35 13.36 -15.50
C GLU A 274 -5.85 13.24 -15.16
N LYS A 275 -6.59 14.36 -15.22
CA LYS A 275 -7.98 14.46 -14.74
C LYS A 275 -8.92 13.41 -15.37
N ASP A 276 -8.69 13.08 -16.63
CA ASP A 276 -9.51 12.11 -17.39
C ASP A 276 -9.12 10.66 -17.05
N ASP A 277 -7.82 10.38 -16.87
CA ASP A 277 -7.29 9.08 -16.41
C ASP A 277 -7.77 8.72 -15.00
N TYR A 278 -7.96 9.71 -14.13
CA TYR A 278 -8.43 9.49 -12.76
C TYR A 278 -9.91 9.10 -12.69
N LEU A 279 -10.75 9.66 -13.57
CA LEU A 279 -12.16 9.29 -13.62
C LEU A 279 -12.30 7.84 -14.12
N ASP A 280 -11.52 7.43 -15.13
CA ASP A 280 -11.45 6.04 -15.57
C ASP A 280 -10.82 5.11 -14.52
N PHE A 281 -9.88 5.61 -13.72
CA PHE A 281 -9.31 4.93 -12.56
C PHE A 281 -10.29 4.70 -11.42
N LEU A 282 -11.24 5.63 -11.19
CA LEU A 282 -12.27 5.49 -10.17
C LEU A 282 -13.51 4.75 -10.66
N THR A 283 -13.92 4.98 -11.91
CA THR A 283 -15.26 4.64 -12.41
C THR A 283 -15.29 3.46 -13.38
N SER A 284 -14.20 2.68 -13.53
CA SER A 284 -14.21 1.47 -14.35
C SER A 284 -15.42 0.60 -14.00
N LYS A 285 -16.46 0.79 -14.82
CA LYS A 285 -17.78 0.23 -14.62
C LYS A 285 -17.64 -1.27 -14.76
N SER A 286 -18.23 -1.97 -13.80
CA SER A 286 -18.55 -3.38 -13.91
C SER A 286 -19.17 -3.69 -15.28
N SER A 287 -18.38 -4.24 -16.19
CA SER A 287 -18.84 -4.83 -17.42
C SER A 287 -17.87 -5.96 -17.77
N ILE A 288 -18.30 -7.17 -17.45
CA ILE A 288 -17.77 -8.40 -18.02
C ILE A 288 -17.87 -8.29 -19.55
N CYS A 289 -16.73 -8.18 -20.24
CA CYS A 289 -16.41 -8.25 -21.68
C CYS A 289 -15.47 -7.09 -22.02
N VAL A 290 -14.20 -7.24 -22.44
CA VAL A 290 -13.64 -8.09 -23.50
C VAL A 290 -12.14 -8.33 -23.23
N ARG A 291 -11.65 -9.50 -23.62
CA ARG A 291 -10.25 -9.97 -23.47
C ARG A 291 -9.24 -9.10 -24.23
N HIS A 292 -8.04 -9.03 -23.65
CA HIS A 292 -6.77 -8.53 -24.22
C HIS A 292 -6.51 -7.02 -24.15
N LEU A 293 -6.38 -6.50 -22.93
CA LEU A 293 -5.36 -5.55 -22.45
C LEU A 293 -5.89 -5.01 -21.11
N ALA A 294 -5.61 -5.71 -20.02
CA ALA A 294 -6.02 -5.25 -18.69
C ALA A 294 -5.30 -3.92 -18.41
N SER A 295 -6.05 -2.82 -18.40
CA SER A 295 -5.54 -1.54 -17.92
C SER A 295 -5.27 -1.64 -16.41
N PRO A 296 -4.32 -0.85 -15.87
CA PRO A 296 -4.03 -0.83 -14.43
C PRO A 296 -5.25 -0.53 -13.53
N THR A 297 -6.31 0.04 -14.12
CA THR A 297 -7.52 0.55 -13.45
C THR A 297 -8.53 -0.53 -13.05
N GLU A 298 -8.73 -1.59 -13.86
CA GLU A 298 -9.62 -2.72 -13.51
C GLU A 298 -9.10 -3.51 -12.30
N THR A 299 -7.78 -3.55 -12.12
CA THR A 299 -7.11 -4.26 -11.02
C THR A 299 -7.42 -3.67 -9.64
N ARG A 300 -7.60 -2.36 -9.49
CA ARG A 300 -7.72 -1.74 -8.15
C ARG A 300 -9.10 -1.88 -7.53
N SER A 301 -10.17 -1.64 -8.27
CA SER A 301 -11.55 -1.83 -7.77
C SER A 301 -11.81 -3.30 -7.45
N TYR A 302 -11.26 -4.21 -8.27
CA TYR A 302 -11.27 -5.65 -8.00
C TYR A 302 -10.52 -6.00 -6.71
N VAL A 303 -9.30 -5.50 -6.50
CA VAL A 303 -8.54 -5.75 -5.26
C VAL A 303 -9.25 -5.17 -4.03
N LYS A 304 -9.75 -3.93 -4.10
CA LYS A 304 -10.52 -3.31 -3.00
C LYS A 304 -11.75 -4.15 -2.64
N LEU A 305 -12.51 -4.59 -3.64
CA LEU A 305 -13.67 -5.44 -3.40
C LEU A 305 -13.26 -6.76 -2.74
N ASN A 306 -12.22 -7.45 -3.24
CA ASN A 306 -11.76 -8.70 -2.65
C ASN A 306 -11.27 -8.52 -1.20
N CYS A 307 -10.57 -7.43 -0.89
CA CYS A 307 -10.21 -7.11 0.48
C CYS A 307 -11.44 -6.89 1.37
N LEU A 308 -12.45 -6.16 0.89
CA LEU A 308 -13.72 -5.98 1.62
C LEU A 308 -14.45 -7.31 1.85
N LEU A 309 -14.48 -8.18 0.84
CA LEU A 309 -15.10 -9.51 0.94
C LEU A 309 -14.36 -10.40 1.94
N LEU A 310 -13.03 -10.36 1.94
CA LEU A 310 -12.21 -11.09 2.91
C LEU A 310 -12.43 -10.57 4.33
N SER A 311 -12.40 -9.25 4.52
CA SER A 311 -12.71 -8.62 5.82
C SER A 311 -14.12 -8.96 6.31
N ALA A 312 -15.12 -8.96 5.42
CA ALA A 312 -16.48 -9.37 5.75
C ALA A 312 -16.60 -10.85 6.13
N SER A 313 -15.74 -11.70 5.58
CA SER A 313 -15.70 -13.13 5.91
C SER A 313 -15.03 -13.40 7.26
N LEU A 314 -14.08 -12.56 7.66
CA LEU A 314 -13.33 -12.66 8.92
C LEU A 314 -14.04 -11.96 10.09
N TRP A 315 -14.60 -10.77 9.85
CA TRP A 315 -15.26 -9.92 10.87
C TRP A 315 -16.65 -9.45 10.41
N PRO A 316 -17.60 -10.38 10.22
CA PRO A 316 -18.89 -10.10 9.62
C PRO A 316 -19.71 -9.11 10.45
N VAL A 317 -19.65 -9.20 11.78
CA VAL A 317 -20.44 -8.35 12.68
C VAL A 317 -19.94 -6.91 12.63
N GLU A 318 -18.63 -6.70 12.73
CA GLU A 318 -17.98 -5.39 12.70
C GLU A 318 -18.21 -4.70 11.35
N VAL A 319 -18.03 -5.43 10.25
CA VAL A 319 -18.25 -4.91 8.89
C VAL A 319 -19.73 -4.54 8.70
N LEU A 320 -20.67 -5.40 9.11
CA LEU A 320 -22.10 -5.10 9.00
C LEU A 320 -22.49 -3.87 9.84
N ARG A 321 -22.01 -3.77 11.09
CA ARG A 321 -22.24 -2.59 11.93
C ARG A 321 -21.70 -1.33 11.28
N TYR A 322 -20.49 -1.38 10.72
CA TYR A 322 -19.89 -0.24 10.04
C TYR A 322 -20.73 0.22 8.83
N LEU A 323 -21.10 -0.71 7.95
CA LEU A 323 -21.91 -0.41 6.76
C LEU A 323 -23.31 0.12 7.15
N ILE A 324 -23.97 -0.51 8.12
CA ILE A 324 -25.28 -0.05 8.62
C ILE A 324 -25.18 1.34 9.22
N ASN A 325 -24.16 1.61 10.04
CA ASN A 325 -23.96 2.94 10.61
C ASN A 325 -23.65 3.99 9.54
N TRP A 326 -22.94 3.62 8.48
CA TRP A 326 -22.75 4.50 7.32
C TRP A 326 -24.08 4.79 6.63
N HIS A 327 -24.90 3.77 6.35
CA HIS A 327 -26.24 3.98 5.78
C HIS A 327 -27.12 4.88 6.65
N LYS A 328 -27.13 4.68 7.97
CA LYS A 328 -27.88 5.54 8.91
C LYS A 328 -27.42 6.99 8.88
N ARG A 329 -26.10 7.24 8.77
CA ARG A 329 -25.57 8.60 8.60
C ARG A 329 -26.05 9.22 7.29
N MET A 330 -25.96 8.49 6.18
CA MET A 330 -26.41 8.97 4.87
C MET A 330 -27.91 9.32 4.84
N LEU A 331 -28.74 8.59 5.59
CA LEU A 331 -30.17 8.89 5.72
C LEU A 331 -30.47 10.16 6.52
N GLY A 332 -29.56 10.58 7.40
CA GLY A 332 -29.68 11.81 8.19
C GLY A 332 -28.96 13.01 7.59
N GLU A 333 -28.32 12.88 6.43
CA GLU A 333 -27.63 13.99 5.75
C GLU A 333 -28.56 14.67 4.75
N ASP A 334 -28.84 15.95 5.00
CA ASP A 334 -29.58 16.80 4.07
C ASP A 334 -28.64 17.41 3.02
N PRO A 335 -29.07 17.52 1.75
CA PRO A 335 -28.28 18.16 0.69
C PRO A 335 -27.99 19.62 1.03
N LYS A 336 -26.73 20.04 0.95
CA LYS A 336 -26.36 21.44 1.14
C LYS A 336 -26.64 22.25 -0.12
N PRO A 337 -26.75 23.59 -0.03
CA PRO A 337 -26.96 24.43 -1.22
C PRO A 337 -25.90 24.25 -2.33
N GLU A 338 -24.67 23.89 -1.93
CA GLU A 338 -23.54 23.60 -2.83
C GLU A 338 -23.66 22.25 -3.56
N ASP A 339 -24.48 21.33 -3.05
CA ASP A 339 -24.75 20.04 -3.67
C ASP A 339 -25.81 20.14 -4.77
N LEU A 340 -26.66 21.17 -4.74
CA LEU A 340 -27.81 21.31 -5.65
C LEU A 340 -27.41 21.88 -7.01
N ILE A 341 -28.00 21.36 -8.09
CA ILE A 341 -27.87 21.92 -9.45
C ILE A 341 -28.55 23.28 -9.52
N LEU A 342 -29.72 23.40 -8.88
CA LEU A 342 -30.50 24.63 -8.75
C LEU A 342 -31.00 24.74 -7.30
N PRO A 343 -30.82 25.87 -6.60
CA PRO A 343 -31.20 26.01 -5.19
C PRO A 343 -32.70 25.80 -4.89
N SER A 344 -33.55 25.90 -5.91
CA SER A 344 -35.01 25.75 -5.80
C SER A 344 -35.52 24.35 -6.14
N GLN A 345 -34.64 23.42 -6.52
CA GLN A 345 -35.02 22.07 -6.96
C GLN A 345 -34.23 21.01 -6.17
N PRO A 346 -34.82 19.83 -5.92
CA PRO A 346 -34.17 18.78 -5.14
C PRO A 346 -33.12 17.99 -5.95
N PHE A 347 -32.63 18.51 -7.08
CA PHE A 347 -31.69 17.81 -7.94
C PHE A 347 -30.26 18.06 -7.51
N ILE A 348 -29.55 16.99 -7.18
CA ILE A 348 -28.17 17.06 -6.71
C ILE A 348 -27.20 16.87 -7.87
N ASN A 349 -26.13 17.64 -7.85
CA ASN A 349 -25.02 17.52 -8.78
C ASN A 349 -24.35 16.15 -8.58
N ARG A 350 -24.18 15.40 -9.67
CA ARG A 350 -23.52 14.08 -9.66
C ARG A 350 -22.07 14.13 -9.17
N THR A 351 -21.41 15.29 -9.23
CA THR A 351 -20.05 15.45 -8.71
C THR A 351 -20.01 15.88 -7.24
N SER A 352 -21.16 16.06 -6.59
CA SER A 352 -21.23 16.36 -5.16
C SER A 352 -20.59 15.27 -4.31
N THR A 353 -20.09 15.66 -3.15
CA THR A 353 -19.54 14.72 -2.17
C THR A 353 -20.63 13.77 -1.67
N LEU A 354 -21.86 14.26 -1.49
CA LEU A 354 -23.00 13.48 -1.02
C LEU A 354 -23.35 12.32 -1.98
N ILE A 355 -23.44 12.58 -3.29
CA ILE A 355 -23.70 11.51 -4.29
C ILE A 355 -22.55 10.49 -4.32
N ARG A 356 -21.30 10.95 -4.24
CA ARG A 356 -20.13 10.05 -4.20
C ARG A 356 -20.10 9.17 -2.96
N GLN A 357 -20.57 9.67 -1.82
CA GLN A 357 -20.71 8.86 -0.60
C GLN A 357 -21.81 7.81 -0.74
N TRP A 358 -22.95 8.14 -1.36
CA TRP A 358 -23.99 7.16 -1.69
C TRP A 358 -23.50 6.08 -2.65
N GLU A 359 -22.74 6.47 -3.69
CA GLU A 359 -22.08 5.53 -4.61
C GLU A 359 -21.09 4.61 -3.90
N GLY A 360 -20.22 5.19 -3.06
CA GLY A 360 -19.25 4.44 -2.28
C GLY A 360 -19.90 3.45 -1.31
N LEU A 361 -20.99 3.85 -0.65
CA LEU A 361 -21.75 2.97 0.23
C LEU A 361 -22.43 1.84 -0.55
N SER A 362 -23.06 2.15 -1.69
CA SER A 362 -23.70 1.13 -2.54
C SER A 362 -22.68 0.10 -3.03
N PHE A 363 -21.49 0.54 -3.47
CA PHE A 363 -20.39 -0.33 -3.85
C PHE A 363 -19.90 -1.18 -2.67
N ALA A 364 -19.69 -0.56 -1.51
CA ALA A 364 -19.19 -1.25 -0.32
C ALA A 364 -20.18 -2.27 0.23
N MET A 365 -21.48 -2.01 0.13
CA MET A 365 -22.52 -2.93 0.61
C MET A 365 -22.72 -4.14 -0.29
N ASP A 366 -22.64 -3.99 -1.62
CA ASP A 366 -22.98 -4.97 -2.66
C ASP A 366 -22.76 -6.45 -2.28
N LYS A 367 -21.68 -7.09 -2.74
CA LYS A 367 -21.40 -8.50 -2.41
C LYS A 367 -20.92 -8.67 -0.97
N THR A 368 -20.58 -7.58 -0.28
CA THR A 368 -20.01 -7.59 1.07
C THR A 368 -21.02 -8.00 2.12
N VAL A 369 -22.27 -7.51 2.06
CA VAL A 369 -23.32 -7.92 3.01
C VAL A 369 -23.65 -9.40 2.83
N ALA A 370 -23.78 -9.87 1.58
CA ALA A 370 -23.99 -11.29 1.29
C ALA A 370 -22.81 -12.16 1.74
N CYS A 371 -21.57 -11.66 1.60
CA CYS A 371 -20.36 -12.30 2.08
C CYS A 371 -20.34 -12.39 3.62
N ALA A 372 -20.61 -11.29 4.33
CA ALA A 372 -20.72 -11.28 5.79
C ALA A 372 -21.80 -12.23 6.31
N TYR A 373 -22.91 -12.36 5.57
CA TYR A 373 -24.05 -13.19 5.95
C TYR A 373 -23.83 -14.68 5.69
N SER A 374 -23.30 -15.04 4.52
CA SER A 374 -23.03 -16.44 4.13
C SER A 374 -21.72 -16.95 4.70
N GLY A 375 -20.78 -16.04 4.97
CA GLY A 375 -19.39 -16.29 5.30
C GLY A 375 -18.67 -17.20 4.32
N ASN A 376 -19.15 -17.23 3.07
CA ASN A 376 -18.45 -17.77 1.93
C ASN A 376 -17.70 -16.61 1.28
N VAL A 377 -16.37 -16.67 1.30
CA VAL A 377 -15.57 -15.83 0.40
C VAL A 377 -15.94 -16.28 -1.02
N LEU A 378 -16.48 -15.37 -1.84
CA LEU A 378 -16.53 -15.59 -3.28
C LEU A 378 -15.09 -15.58 -3.80
N ILE A 379 -14.36 -16.69 -3.63
CA ILE A 379 -12.99 -16.82 -4.13
C ILE A 379 -13.10 -16.94 -5.65
N SER A 380 -13.11 -15.81 -6.36
CA SER A 380 -12.77 -15.85 -7.77
C SER A 380 -11.26 -16.05 -7.91
N ARG A 381 -10.91 -17.33 -8.13
CA ARG A 381 -9.76 -17.83 -8.90
C ARG A 381 -8.34 -17.89 -8.31
N THR A 382 -8.01 -17.49 -7.09
CA THR A 382 -6.57 -17.51 -6.67
C THR A 382 -6.18 -18.29 -5.42
N ALA A 383 -7.08 -18.97 -4.72
CA ALA A 383 -6.64 -19.99 -3.75
C ALA A 383 -7.67 -21.11 -3.67
N ALA A 384 -7.28 -22.29 -4.16
CA ALA A 384 -7.99 -23.53 -3.89
C ALA A 384 -7.77 -23.90 -2.42
N VAL A 385 -8.47 -23.23 -1.49
CA VAL A 385 -8.72 -23.83 -0.18
C VAL A 385 -9.78 -24.90 -0.45
N ALA A 386 -9.33 -26.15 -0.48
CA ALA A 386 -10.14 -27.33 -0.74
C ALA A 386 -11.05 -27.65 0.46
N THR A 387 -11.94 -26.71 0.81
CA THR A 387 -13.21 -26.86 1.57
C THR A 387 -13.69 -25.43 1.88
N PRO A 388 -14.93 -25.04 1.56
CA PRO A 388 -15.51 -23.79 2.04
C PRO A 388 -15.86 -23.96 3.51
N THR A 389 -14.85 -23.99 4.37
CA THR A 389 -15.06 -23.96 5.81
C THR A 389 -15.36 -22.51 6.16
N PRO A 390 -16.51 -22.23 6.80
CA PRO A 390 -16.77 -20.96 7.48
C PRO A 390 -15.54 -20.45 8.23
N LEU A 391 -14.98 -19.29 7.83
CA LEU A 391 -13.89 -18.65 8.58
C LEU A 391 -14.36 -18.03 9.90
N THR A 392 -15.66 -18.10 10.19
CA THR A 392 -16.33 -17.43 11.31
C THR A 392 -17.24 -18.36 12.07
N LEU A 393 -17.35 -18.12 13.38
CA LEU A 393 -18.19 -18.89 14.28
C LEU A 393 -19.68 -18.68 13.95
N LEU A 394 -20.48 -19.73 14.09
CA LEU A 394 -21.92 -19.69 13.83
C LEU A 394 -22.63 -18.58 14.64
N ALA A 395 -22.24 -18.40 15.91
CA ALA A 395 -22.81 -17.39 16.80
C ALA A 395 -22.57 -15.94 16.33
N GLU A 396 -21.42 -15.65 15.72
CA GLU A 396 -21.13 -14.33 15.15
C GLU A 396 -22.01 -14.07 13.94
N ARG A 397 -22.25 -15.10 13.12
CA ARG A 397 -23.16 -15.00 11.98
C ARG A 397 -24.59 -14.73 12.46
N GLU A 398 -25.09 -15.46 13.45
CA GLU A 398 -26.41 -15.23 14.04
C GLU A 398 -26.56 -13.82 14.63
N THR A 399 -25.48 -13.31 15.23
CA THR A 399 -25.41 -11.93 15.71
C THR A 399 -25.51 -10.93 14.56
N GLY A 400 -24.72 -11.13 13.50
CA GLY A 400 -24.78 -10.32 12.27
C GLY A 400 -26.17 -10.35 11.62
N ARG A 401 -26.81 -11.53 11.58
CA ARG A 401 -28.19 -11.71 11.09
C ARG A 401 -29.18 -10.87 11.88
N SER A 402 -29.11 -10.94 13.21
CA SER A 402 -30.00 -10.20 14.11
C SER A 402 -29.86 -8.68 13.92
N ILE A 403 -28.62 -8.19 13.74
CA ILE A 403 -28.34 -6.77 13.46
C ILE A 403 -28.94 -6.35 12.12
N LEU A 404 -28.76 -7.14 11.06
CA LEU A 404 -29.30 -6.84 9.73
C LEU A 404 -30.83 -6.81 9.74
N LEU A 405 -31.48 -7.80 10.37
CA LEU A 405 -32.93 -7.88 10.50
C LEU A 405 -33.49 -6.70 11.29
N ALA A 406 -32.86 -6.32 12.39
CA ALA A 406 -33.25 -5.15 13.17
C ALA A 406 -33.18 -3.86 12.33
N HIS A 407 -32.10 -3.68 11.56
CA HIS A 407 -31.95 -2.53 10.66
C HIS A 407 -32.98 -2.50 9.53
N LEU A 408 -33.30 -3.64 8.93
CA LEU A 408 -34.35 -3.73 7.90
C LEU A 408 -35.72 -3.38 8.46
N ARG A 409 -36.08 -3.89 9.64
CA ARG A 409 -37.35 -3.55 10.30
C ARG A 409 -37.46 -2.06 10.59
N ASP A 410 -36.39 -1.46 11.11
CA ASP A 410 -36.29 -0.03 11.37
C ASP A 410 -36.46 0.78 10.07
N SER A 411 -35.72 0.42 9.02
CA SER A 411 -35.78 1.09 7.72
C SER A 411 -37.18 1.03 7.11
N PHE A 412 -37.85 -0.13 7.12
CA PHE A 412 -39.20 -0.25 6.55
C PHE A 412 -40.32 0.29 7.45
N ALA A 413 -40.06 0.50 8.74
CA ALA A 413 -41.00 1.16 9.64
C ALA A 413 -41.04 2.68 9.40
N THR A 414 -39.92 3.27 8.99
CA THR A 414 -39.78 4.72 8.72
C THR A 414 -39.95 5.09 7.24
N ALA A 415 -39.65 4.19 6.31
CA ALA A 415 -39.51 4.51 4.87
C ALA A 415 -40.80 4.77 4.07
N VAL A 416 -41.99 4.85 4.68
CA VAL A 416 -43.21 5.30 3.97
C VAL A 416 -43.32 6.84 3.95
N ALA A 417 -42.60 7.55 4.83
CA ALA A 417 -42.64 9.01 4.91
C ALA A 417 -41.36 9.71 4.39
N ASP A 418 -40.21 9.04 4.40
CA ASP A 418 -38.89 9.72 4.32
C ASP A 418 -38.00 9.23 3.15
N LEU A 419 -38.57 8.99 1.96
CA LEU A 419 -37.72 8.70 0.79
C LEU A 419 -36.92 9.96 0.39
N PRO A 420 -35.63 9.82 0.04
CA PRO A 420 -34.85 10.96 -0.42
C PRO A 420 -35.55 11.71 -1.57
N ALA A 421 -35.58 13.05 -1.49
CA ALA A 421 -36.28 13.88 -2.47
C ALA A 421 -35.62 13.81 -3.86
N ASP A 422 -34.29 13.75 -3.91
CA ASP A 422 -33.51 13.59 -5.13
C ASP A 422 -33.69 12.18 -5.74
N PRO A 423 -34.03 12.06 -7.04
CA PRO A 423 -34.19 10.76 -7.70
C PRO A 423 -32.93 9.89 -7.69
N GLY A 424 -31.73 10.48 -7.76
CA GLY A 424 -30.46 9.77 -7.74
C GLY A 424 -30.15 9.17 -6.38
N MET A 425 -30.26 9.96 -5.31
CA MET A 425 -30.14 9.46 -3.94
C MET A 425 -31.18 8.38 -3.63
N ARG A 426 -32.41 8.56 -4.11
CA ARG A 426 -33.48 7.57 -3.95
C ARG A 426 -33.13 6.26 -4.64
N GLN A 427 -32.56 6.31 -5.84
CA GLN A 427 -32.07 5.12 -6.55
C GLN A 427 -30.98 4.38 -5.75
N TYR A 428 -30.01 5.10 -5.19
CA TYR A 428 -28.95 4.49 -4.37
C TYR A 428 -29.50 3.89 -3.07
N HIS A 429 -30.40 4.60 -2.38
CA HIS A 429 -31.05 4.10 -1.18
C HIS A 429 -31.83 2.80 -1.45
N LEU A 430 -32.63 2.75 -2.51
CA LEU A 430 -33.34 1.52 -2.88
C LEU A 430 -32.41 0.39 -3.32
N SER A 431 -31.33 0.69 -4.03
CA SER A 431 -30.29 -0.29 -4.37
C SER A 431 -29.68 -0.90 -3.11
N ILE A 432 -29.37 -0.07 -2.10
CA ILE A 432 -28.90 -0.52 -0.80
C ILE A 432 -29.93 -1.41 -0.11
N LEU A 433 -31.20 -0.97 -0.02
CA LEU A 433 -32.27 -1.79 0.57
C LEU A 433 -32.43 -3.13 -0.15
N HIS A 434 -32.35 -3.13 -1.48
CA HIS A 434 -32.41 -4.33 -2.29
C HIS A 434 -31.27 -5.30 -1.94
N THR A 435 -30.03 -4.82 -1.84
CA THR A 435 -28.87 -5.62 -1.42
C THR A 435 -29.06 -6.20 -0.01
N LEU A 436 -29.54 -5.40 0.93
CA LEU A 436 -29.79 -5.84 2.31
C LEU A 436 -30.90 -6.91 2.38
N VAL A 437 -31.99 -6.73 1.63
CA VAL A 437 -33.13 -7.66 1.59
C VAL A 437 -32.75 -8.98 0.92
N ILE A 438 -32.08 -8.95 -0.23
CA ILE A 438 -31.65 -10.18 -0.94
C ILE A 438 -30.65 -10.98 -0.09
N SER A 439 -29.79 -10.29 0.64
CA SER A 439 -28.83 -10.95 1.54
C SER A 439 -29.50 -11.59 2.76
N CYS A 440 -30.76 -11.25 3.08
CA CYS A 440 -31.49 -11.71 4.26
C CYS A 440 -32.55 -12.76 3.91
N VAL A 441 -32.13 -14.02 3.68
CA VAL A 441 -32.99 -15.13 3.23
C VAL A 441 -34.20 -15.40 4.14
N GLU A 442 -34.06 -15.20 5.45
CA GLU A 442 -35.11 -15.49 6.44
C GLU A 442 -36.22 -14.43 6.49
N GLY A 443 -35.97 -13.22 5.97
CA GLY A 443 -36.90 -12.10 5.97
C GLY A 443 -37.47 -11.74 4.59
N THR A 444 -37.10 -12.47 3.54
CA THR A 444 -37.44 -12.12 2.15
C THR A 444 -38.95 -12.01 1.92
N SER A 445 -39.76 -12.88 2.54
CA SER A 445 -41.22 -12.84 2.40
C SER A 445 -41.86 -11.61 3.06
N GLU A 446 -41.22 -11.03 4.07
CA GLU A 446 -41.69 -9.83 4.76
C GLU A 446 -41.30 -8.55 3.97
N PHE A 447 -40.05 -8.46 3.51
CA PHE A 447 -39.49 -7.22 2.98
C PHE A 447 -39.61 -7.05 1.47
N ILE A 448 -39.60 -8.13 0.68
CA ILE A 448 -39.71 -8.03 -0.79
C ILE A 448 -41.01 -7.32 -1.22
N PRO A 449 -42.20 -7.63 -0.68
CA PRO A 449 -43.41 -6.93 -1.05
C PRO A 449 -43.33 -5.42 -0.75
N ARG A 450 -42.74 -5.04 0.39
CA ARG A 450 -42.58 -3.63 0.80
C ARG A 450 -41.61 -2.88 -0.11
N LEU A 451 -40.50 -3.52 -0.48
CA LEU A 451 -39.53 -2.96 -1.42
C LEU A 451 -40.14 -2.74 -2.81
N LEU A 452 -40.97 -3.69 -3.29
CA LEU A 452 -41.67 -3.57 -4.57
C LEU A 452 -42.68 -2.42 -4.58
N MET A 453 -43.35 -2.14 -3.45
CA MET A 453 -44.25 -0.99 -3.32
C MET A 453 -43.48 0.33 -3.48
N GLN A 454 -42.31 0.47 -2.85
CA GLN A 454 -41.47 1.67 -2.97
C GLN A 454 -40.90 1.87 -4.38
N HIS A 455 -40.57 0.79 -5.11
CA HIS A 455 -40.17 0.87 -6.52
C HIS A 455 -41.32 1.29 -7.44
N ARG A 456 -42.56 0.89 -7.14
CA ARG A 456 -43.72 1.24 -7.95
C ARG A 456 -44.03 2.74 -7.88
N ASP A 457 -43.85 3.35 -6.71
CA ASP A 457 -44.04 4.79 -6.54
C ASP A 457 -43.06 5.61 -7.40
N ILE A 458 -41.85 5.10 -7.66
CA ILE A 458 -40.89 5.71 -8.60
C ILE A 458 -41.37 5.63 -10.05
N LEU A 459 -41.88 4.48 -10.49
CA LEU A 459 -42.39 4.31 -11.85
C LEU A 459 -43.61 5.20 -12.12
N VAL A 460 -44.43 5.46 -11.11
CA VAL A 460 -45.57 6.38 -11.21
C VAL A 460 -45.10 7.85 -11.22
N LEU A 461 -44.09 8.21 -10.43
CA LEU A 461 -43.53 9.58 -10.40
C LEU A 461 -42.70 9.93 -11.64
N LEU A 462 -42.01 8.97 -12.25
CA LEU A 462 -41.25 9.16 -13.50
C LEU A 462 -42.13 9.18 -14.75
N ASN A 463 -43.33 8.60 -14.71
CA ASN A 463 -44.29 8.66 -15.82
C ASN A 463 -45.17 9.93 -15.79
N ASN A 464 -45.15 10.68 -14.68
CA ASN A 464 -45.98 11.87 -14.46
C ASN A 464 -45.17 13.20 -14.47
N ASN A 465 -43.86 13.14 -14.75
CA ASN A 465 -42.97 14.27 -15.05
C ASN A 465 -42.37 14.06 -16.44
#